data_AF-A0A0H2ZH85-F1
#
_entry.id   AF-A0A0H2ZH85-F1
#
_cell.length_a   1.000
_cell.length_b   1.000
_cell.length_c   1.000
_cell.angle_alpha   90.00
_cell.angle_beta   90.00
_cell.angle_gamma   90.00
#
_symmetry.space_group_name_H-M   'P 1'
#
loop_
_entity.id
_entity.type
_entity.pdbx_description
1 polymer ?
#
loop_
_entity_poly.entity_id
_entity_poly.type
_entity_poly.pdbx_seq_one_letter_code
_entity_poly.pdbx_strand_id
1 'polypeptide(L)'
;MSIKQPFEYHVENIVIPYKTLTKGVAMFKHKEDTLEPDDHALLNPLRWAEVVRLGQEGWELVSVQPLMRGVTEIGNQNAQGWAWGVALPVSYLLFFKRATS
;
A
#
# COMPACT_ATOMS: atom_id res chain seq x y z
N MET A 1 -34.08 -24.51 -5.56
CA MET A 1 -33.72 -23.78 -4.32
C MET A 1 -32.22 -23.53 -4.38
N SER A 2 -31.76 -22.27 -4.44
CA SER A 2 -30.32 -21.97 -4.36
C SER A 2 -29.92 -22.08 -2.90
N ILE A 3 -29.06 -23.04 -2.57
CA ILE A 3 -28.45 -23.15 -1.24
C ILE A 3 -27.55 -21.91 -1.09
N LYS A 4 -27.85 -21.04 -0.13
CA LYS A 4 -26.95 -19.95 0.25
C LYS A 4 -25.82 -20.58 1.06
N GLN A 5 -24.67 -20.77 0.44
CA GLN A 5 -23.46 -21.18 1.14
C GLN A 5 -22.97 -20.02 2.02
N PRO A 6 -22.72 -20.25 3.32
CA PRO A 6 -22.15 -19.20 4.16
C PRO A 6 -20.66 -19.02 3.82
N PHE A 7 -20.17 -17.80 4.01
CA PHE A 7 -18.77 -17.43 3.76
C PHE A 7 -18.19 -16.76 5.01
N GLU A 8 -16.94 -17.06 5.28
CA GLU A 8 -16.07 -16.26 6.14
C GLU A 8 -15.20 -15.32 5.31
N TYR A 9 -14.76 -14.21 5.92
CA TYR A 9 -14.02 -13.14 5.25
C TYR A 9 -12.71 -12.85 5.98
N HIS A 10 -11.69 -12.52 5.21
CA HIS A 10 -10.37 -12.14 5.71
C HIS A 10 -9.83 -10.95 4.93
N VAL A 11 -9.06 -10.07 5.58
CA VAL A 11 -8.49 -8.89 4.94
C VAL A 11 -7.01 -8.82 5.23
N GLU A 12 -6.20 -8.76 4.18
CA GLU A 12 -4.76 -8.50 4.28
C GLU A 12 -4.41 -7.10 3.83
N ASN A 13 -3.36 -6.52 4.44
CA ASN A 13 -2.87 -5.20 4.11
C ASN A 13 -1.40 -5.24 3.68
N ILE A 14 -1.15 -4.97 2.41
CA ILE A 14 0.21 -4.91 1.84
C ILE A 14 0.64 -3.47 1.68
N VAL A 15 1.52 -3.00 2.57
CA VAL A 15 2.08 -1.63 2.51
C VAL A 15 2.95 -1.46 1.26
N ILE A 16 2.72 -0.36 0.54
CA ILE A 16 3.53 0.03 -0.62
C ILE A 16 4.79 0.75 -0.12
N PRO A 17 5.99 0.19 -0.33
CA PRO A 17 7.22 0.90 -0.02
C PRO A 17 7.46 1.99 -1.06
N TYR A 18 7.98 3.13 -0.60
CA TYR A 18 8.40 4.25 -1.45
C TYR A 18 9.92 4.41 -1.37
N LYS A 19 10.53 4.86 -2.47
CA LYS A 19 11.97 5.14 -2.50
C LYS A 19 12.27 6.31 -1.56
N THR A 20 13.42 6.27 -0.89
CA THR A 20 13.88 7.37 -0.02
C THR A 20 15.00 8.15 -0.70
N LEU A 21 14.97 9.47 -0.57
CA LEU A 21 16.10 10.33 -0.89
C LEU A 21 16.73 10.82 0.40
N THR A 22 18.06 10.90 0.42
CA THR A 22 18.78 11.58 1.50
C THR A 22 19.04 13.01 1.05
N LYS A 23 18.38 13.97 1.70
CA LYS A 23 18.63 15.40 1.51
C LYS A 23 19.51 15.94 2.63
N GLY A 24 20.29 16.98 2.35
CA GLY A 24 21.11 17.69 3.33
C GLY A 24 22.63 17.48 3.20
N VAL A 25 23.40 18.30 3.92
CA VAL A 25 24.87 18.34 3.88
C VAL A 25 25.44 17.94 5.24
N ALA A 26 26.50 17.13 5.23
CA ALA A 26 27.22 16.67 6.43
C ALA A 26 26.28 16.06 7.50
N MET A 27 26.24 16.67 8.69
CA MET A 27 25.47 16.23 9.86
C MET A 27 23.98 16.62 9.83
N PHE A 28 23.51 17.31 8.79
CA PHE A 28 22.09 17.69 8.62
C PHE A 28 21.39 16.85 7.55
N LYS A 29 21.79 15.59 7.36
CA LYS A 29 21.13 14.69 6.41
C LYS A 29 19.85 14.12 7.00
N HIS A 30 18.74 14.23 6.29
CA HIS A 30 17.49 13.56 6.61
C HIS A 30 16.98 12.75 5.42
N LYS A 31 16.21 11.70 5.73
CA LYS A 31 15.56 10.87 4.71
C LYS A 31 14.16 11.41 4.46
N GLU A 32 13.83 11.66 3.22
CA GLU A 32 12.47 11.94 2.77
C GLU A 32 12.00 10.83 1.83
N ASP A 33 10.80 10.32 2.08
CA ASP A 33 10.12 9.44 1.12
C ASP A 33 9.79 10.25 -0.13
N THR A 34 10.11 9.67 -1.28
CA THR A 34 9.70 10.20 -2.57
C THR A 34 8.27 9.77 -2.89
N LEU A 35 7.73 10.30 -4.00
CA LEU A 35 6.44 9.85 -4.55
C LEU A 35 6.58 8.62 -5.45
N GLU A 36 7.78 8.06 -5.58
CA GLU A 36 8.04 6.92 -6.45
C GLU A 36 8.01 5.62 -5.63
N PRO A 37 7.13 4.67 -5.96
CA PRO A 37 7.13 3.35 -5.34
C PRO A 37 8.47 2.61 -5.55
N ASP A 38 8.83 1.79 -4.58
CA ASP A 38 9.95 0.86 -4.70
C ASP A 38 9.43 -0.51 -5.16
N ASP A 39 9.39 -0.73 -6.47
CA ASP A 39 8.88 -1.96 -7.09
C ASP A 39 9.65 -3.20 -6.63
N HIS A 40 10.97 -3.09 -6.46
CA HIS A 40 11.79 -4.21 -6.01
C HIS A 40 11.45 -4.61 -4.57
N ALA A 41 11.28 -3.62 -3.69
CA ALA A 41 10.86 -3.88 -2.32
C ALA A 41 9.43 -4.41 -2.25
N LEU A 42 8.52 -3.92 -3.11
CA LEU A 42 7.12 -4.35 -3.17
C LEU A 42 6.99 -5.81 -3.66
N LEU A 43 7.78 -6.19 -4.66
CA LEU A 43 7.79 -7.53 -5.26
C LEU A 43 8.60 -8.56 -4.46
N ASN A 44 9.13 -8.20 -3.29
CA ASN A 44 9.81 -9.15 -2.40
C ASN A 44 8.84 -10.30 -2.02
N PRO A 45 9.17 -11.57 -2.34
CA PRO A 45 8.29 -12.71 -2.07
C PRO A 45 7.86 -12.85 -0.61
N LEU A 46 8.72 -12.43 0.34
CA LEU A 46 8.41 -12.51 1.77
C LEU A 46 7.23 -11.61 2.16
N ARG A 47 7.00 -10.50 1.45
CA ARG A 47 5.83 -9.63 1.68
C ARG A 47 4.52 -10.29 1.26
N TRP A 48 4.59 -11.24 0.32
CA TRP A 48 3.44 -11.94 -0.24
C TRP A 48 3.24 -13.32 0.36
N ALA A 49 4.08 -13.73 1.32
CA ALA A 49 4.02 -15.06 1.93
C ALA A 49 2.65 -15.37 2.54
N GLU A 50 2.04 -14.38 3.18
CA GLU A 50 0.71 -14.53 3.78
C GLU A 50 -0.39 -14.68 2.73
N VAL A 51 -0.34 -13.89 1.65
CA VAL A 51 -1.26 -14.00 0.51
C VAL A 51 -1.19 -15.39 -0.12
N VAL A 52 0.03 -15.93 -0.28
CA VAL A 52 0.26 -17.29 -0.79
C VAL A 52 -0.30 -18.33 0.17
N ARG A 53 -0.06 -18.19 1.48
CA ARG A 53 -0.61 -19.08 2.52
C ARG A 53 -2.13 -19.11 2.48
N LEU A 54 -2.78 -17.96 2.39
CA LEU A 54 -4.24 -17.85 2.29
C LEU A 54 -4.77 -18.60 1.06
N GLY A 55 -4.13 -18.44 -0.10
CA GLY A 55 -4.49 -19.18 -1.30
C GLY A 55 -4.36 -20.71 -1.12
N GLN A 56 -3.32 -21.18 -0.43
CA GLN A 56 -3.14 -22.60 -0.11
C GLN A 56 -4.20 -23.13 0.87
N GLU A 57 -4.72 -22.27 1.74
CA GLU A 57 -5.78 -22.57 2.71
C GLU A 57 -7.20 -22.48 2.13
N GLY A 58 -7.32 -22.29 0.81
CA GLY A 58 -8.60 -22.23 0.10
C GLY A 58 -9.32 -20.90 0.19
N TRP A 59 -8.63 -19.82 0.60
CA TRP A 59 -9.18 -18.47 0.51
C TRP A 59 -9.16 -17.98 -0.94
N GLU A 60 -10.31 -17.46 -1.38
CA GLU A 60 -10.47 -16.82 -2.69
C GLU A 60 -10.28 -15.31 -2.55
N LEU A 61 -9.31 -14.74 -3.27
CA LEU A 61 -9.16 -13.29 -3.38
C LEU A 61 -10.29 -12.73 -4.24
N VAL A 62 -11.14 -11.88 -3.68
CA VAL A 62 -12.33 -11.35 -4.35
C VAL A 62 -12.21 -9.89 -4.75
N SER A 63 -11.36 -9.13 -4.07
CA SER A 63 -11.17 -7.70 -4.36
C SER A 63 -9.82 -7.22 -3.85
N VAL A 64 -9.22 -6.29 -4.59
CA VAL A 64 -8.04 -5.56 -4.17
C VAL A 64 -8.36 -4.07 -4.27
N GLN A 65 -8.18 -3.33 -3.18
CA GLN A 65 -8.44 -1.89 -3.15
C GLN A 65 -7.22 -1.13 -2.62
N PRO A 66 -6.78 -0.06 -3.29
CA PRO A 66 -5.70 0.76 -2.75
C PRO A 66 -6.23 1.61 -1.58
N LEU A 67 -5.48 1.65 -0.49
CA LEU A 67 -5.66 2.65 0.55
C LEU A 67 -4.92 3.93 0.13
N MET A 68 -5.65 5.04 0.03
CA MET A 68 -5.12 6.31 -0.46
C MET A 68 -4.79 7.25 0.69
N ARG A 69 -3.70 8.00 0.57
CA ARG A 69 -3.32 9.14 1.44
C ARG A 69 -3.23 10.40 0.60
N GLY A 70 -3.88 11.48 1.05
CA GLY A 70 -3.64 12.81 0.50
C GLY A 70 -2.28 13.35 0.96
N VAL A 71 -1.47 13.80 0.01
CA VAL A 71 -0.18 14.45 0.25
C VAL A 71 -0.24 15.85 -0.35
N THR A 72 0.19 16.84 0.43
CA THR A 72 0.26 18.25 -0.01
C THR A 72 1.64 18.80 0.35
N GLU A 73 2.27 19.49 -0.60
CA GLU A 73 3.49 20.24 -0.36
C GLU A 73 3.26 21.72 -0.70
N ILE A 74 3.72 22.59 0.18
CA ILE A 74 3.57 24.05 0.05
C ILE A 74 4.98 24.65 -0.01
N GLY A 75 5.29 25.25 -1.16
CA GLY A 75 6.54 25.96 -1.43
C GLY A 75 6.63 27.29 -0.68
N ASN A 76 7.86 27.74 -0.45
CA ASN A 76 8.22 28.89 0.37
C ASN A 76 7.48 30.20 -0.04
N GLN A 77 6.92 30.91 0.95
CA GLN A 77 6.10 32.13 0.78
C GLN A 77 6.86 33.36 0.28
N ASN A 78 8.20 33.31 0.18
CA ASN A 78 9.03 34.51 0.07
C ASN A 78 9.38 34.97 -1.36
N ALA A 79 8.95 34.28 -2.42
CA ALA A 79 9.24 34.73 -3.80
C ALA A 79 8.21 34.34 -4.87
N GLN A 80 7.52 33.22 -4.70
CA GLN A 80 6.31 32.83 -5.45
C GLN A 80 5.80 31.54 -4.81
N GLY A 81 4.78 31.66 -3.96
CA GLY A 81 4.18 30.49 -3.31
C GLY A 81 3.60 29.56 -4.37
N TRP A 82 3.99 28.30 -4.34
CA TRP A 82 3.35 27.22 -5.09
C TRP A 82 2.86 26.19 -4.10
N ALA A 83 1.81 25.46 -4.47
CA ALA A 83 1.36 24.30 -3.72
C ALA A 83 0.95 23.23 -4.72
N TRP A 84 1.25 21.97 -4.41
CA TRP A 84 0.69 20.84 -5.13
C TRP A 84 0.13 19.82 -4.14
N GLY A 85 -0.86 19.07 -4.57
CA GLY A 85 -1.46 17.99 -3.80
C GLY A 85 -1.80 16.81 -4.68
N VAL A 86 -1.60 15.59 -4.17
CA VAL A 86 -1.88 14.34 -4.87
C VAL A 86 -2.42 13.29 -3.90
N ALA A 87 -3.23 12.35 -4.41
CA ALA A 87 -3.59 11.15 -3.68
C ALA A 87 -2.59 10.03 -4.02
N LEU A 88 -1.89 9.52 -3.02
CA LEU A 88 -0.93 8.42 -3.17
C LEU A 88 -1.49 7.12 -2.60
N PRO A 89 -1.38 5.99 -3.31
CA PRO A 89 -1.67 4.69 -2.73
C PRO A 89 -0.59 4.33 -1.71
N VAL A 90 -0.95 4.13 -0.45
CA VAL A 90 -0.01 3.77 0.62
C VAL A 90 0.00 2.27 0.93
N SER A 91 -1.05 1.56 0.54
CA SER A 91 -1.13 0.11 0.67
C SER A 91 -2.21 -0.49 -0.23
N TYR A 92 -2.23 -1.82 -0.34
CA TYR A 92 -3.33 -2.59 -0.92
C TYR A 92 -4.06 -3.37 0.16
N LEU A 93 -5.37 -3.20 0.23
CA LEU A 93 -6.28 -4.04 1.00
C LEU A 93 -6.76 -5.19 0.11
N LEU A 94 -6.44 -6.41 0.49
CA LEU A 94 -6.81 -7.64 -0.21
C LEU A 94 -7.94 -8.31 0.57
N PHE A 95 -9.11 -8.39 -0.06
CA PHE A 95 -10.29 -8.99 0.55
C PHE A 95 -10.44 -10.42 0.07
N PHE A 96 -10.51 -11.34 1.00
CA PHE A 96 -10.68 -12.76 0.75
C PHE A 96 -12.02 -13.25 1.30
N LYS A 97 -12.53 -14.32 0.70
CA LYS A 97 -13.61 -15.13 1.27
C LYS A 97 -13.23 -16.61 1.23
N ARG A 98 -13.83 -17.41 2.11
CA ARG A 98 -13.79 -18.87 2.04
C ARG A 98 -15.15 -19.42 2.41
N ALA A 99 -15.58 -20.48 1.73
CA ALA A 99 -16.83 -21.14 2.08
C ALA A 99 -16.71 -21.78 3.47
N THR A 100 -17.70 -21.54 4.33
CA THR A 100 -17.82 -22.31 5.58
C THR A 100 -18.35 -23.70 5.21
N SER A 101 -17.68 -24.75 5.72
CA SER A 101 -18.13 -26.15 5.57
C SER A 101 -19.47 -26.39 6.26
#